data_AF-A0A430M9Y0-F1
#
_entry.id   AF-A0A430M9Y0-F1
#
_cell.length_a   1.000
_cell.length_b   1.000
_cell.length_c   1.000
_cell.angle_alpha   90.00
_cell.angle_beta   90.00
_cell.angle_gamma   90.00
#
_symmetry.space_group_name_H-M   'P 1'
#
loop_
_entity.id
_entity.type
_entity.pdbx_description
1 polymer ?
#
loop_
_entity_poly.entity_id
_entity_poly.type
_entity_poly.pdbx_seq_one_letter_code
_entity_poly.pdbx_strand_id
1 'polypeptide(L)'
;MQIYSAIVVKQNRPVWNPRTASTPIYLEGLRLSFSWLGTSPWSLSKVFVEMPTLDVSELNIVLAALGAFVILYGIISVKIRQSWYLGIALPAVAVGIILGPVAAKFIEANKWGAAQEGQTRSITLGVTRVMIGLQLVMAGYQLPARYCLTRWREMALCLLPIMTMMWICTTLCVVATVPKVTVLSALVIASCVTCTDPVLSQAIAKGPFADKFVARPLREIISAEAGANDGFGFPFLMLAVYIMRYTGGGRVEERANETEVLLSKTKESDMGIGLALKEWFIETWLYMMLLSVVKWIDNESFLLLPTAIGLFIVGTCGAVGTDDSLACFVAGCALNWDGRYLVESQRRYDEVNTSIQMLLNFGGFFYIGTVLPWSAFQDPGGTGLTYGRLFCLGFMVLLLRRIPTMLVAYKLMPKVCKNYKEALFMGYFGPIGAGAVFYIEYAREVLPEFGEGNTEETDLVLAIGPVVYWLVLFSIVVHGLSIPALDAIYTFCGVKPIHDDAVEIRRCSMLSATPVNGTPFGRESFLLFNRFSRPVMEEEGLPVIEAASTRGSSVDDQGVTDGDTERKSSDSRSSVG
;
A
#
# COMPACT_ATOMS: atom_id res chain seq x y z
N MET A 1 46.21 3.37 -39.51
CA MET A 1 47.06 2.21 -39.89
C MET A 1 46.91 1.18 -38.78
N GLN A 2 46.30 0.03 -39.07
CA GLN A 2 46.17 -1.19 -38.22
C GLN A 2 45.36 -1.03 -36.90
N ILE A 3 44.41 -1.88 -36.47
CA ILE A 3 43.82 -3.15 -36.92
C ILE A 3 42.39 -3.16 -36.32
N TYR A 4 41.37 -3.38 -37.16
CA TYR A 4 40.02 -3.77 -36.76
C TYR A 4 39.95 -5.30 -36.82
N SER A 5 39.55 -5.97 -35.73
CA SER A 5 39.19 -7.39 -35.74
C SER A 5 37.76 -7.56 -35.23
N ALA A 6 36.96 -8.15 -36.12
CA ALA A 6 35.55 -8.45 -35.99
C ALA A 6 35.29 -9.54 -34.94
N ILE A 7 34.21 -9.38 -34.18
CA ILE A 7 33.50 -10.51 -33.57
C ILE A 7 32.08 -10.50 -34.15
N VAL A 8 31.88 -11.35 -35.14
CA VAL A 8 30.58 -11.72 -35.69
C VAL A 8 29.98 -12.77 -34.75
N VAL A 9 29.01 -12.38 -33.92
CA VAL A 9 28.18 -13.35 -33.19
C VAL A 9 27.04 -13.79 -34.11
N LYS A 10 27.15 -15.03 -34.58
CA LYS A 10 26.19 -15.70 -35.46
C LYS A 10 24.91 -15.99 -34.66
N GLN A 11 23.84 -15.29 -34.97
CA GLN A 11 22.52 -15.42 -34.36
C GLN A 11 21.82 -16.69 -34.90
N ASN A 12 22.06 -17.85 -34.29
CA ASN A 12 21.30 -19.07 -34.58
C ASN A 12 19.96 -19.02 -33.81
N ARG A 13 18.87 -18.72 -34.52
CA ARG A 13 17.50 -18.94 -34.04
C ARG A 13 17.19 -20.46 -34.12
N PRO A 14 16.77 -21.14 -33.05
CA PRO A 14 16.14 -22.45 -33.20
C PRO A 14 14.68 -22.26 -33.62
N VAL A 15 14.35 -22.74 -34.81
CA VAL A 15 12.97 -22.95 -35.27
C VAL A 15 12.43 -24.16 -34.51
N TRP A 16 11.42 -23.95 -33.67
CA TRP A 16 10.75 -25.04 -32.95
C TRP A 16 9.75 -25.72 -33.88
N ASN A 17 9.99 -26.99 -34.21
CA ASN A 17 9.08 -27.83 -35.00
C ASN A 17 8.43 -28.88 -34.08
N PRO A 18 7.11 -28.85 -33.85
CA PRO A 18 6.43 -29.76 -32.93
C PRO A 18 6.06 -31.06 -33.63
N ARG A 19 7.03 -31.95 -33.85
CA ARG A 19 6.76 -33.34 -34.26
C ARG A 19 8.04 -34.19 -34.25
N THR A 20 8.52 -34.57 -33.06
CA THR A 20 9.32 -35.80 -32.78
C THR A 20 9.87 -35.75 -31.35
N ALA A 21 9.21 -36.44 -30.42
CA ALA A 21 9.76 -36.68 -29.08
C ALA A 21 9.38 -38.10 -28.63
N SER A 22 10.26 -39.06 -28.89
CA SER A 22 10.26 -40.36 -28.20
C SER A 22 11.56 -41.12 -28.50
N THR A 23 12.56 -41.00 -27.63
CA THR A 23 13.51 -42.08 -27.26
C THR A 23 14.49 -41.59 -26.18
N PRO A 24 14.71 -42.34 -25.09
CA PRO A 24 15.69 -42.00 -24.05
C PRO A 24 17.09 -42.55 -24.40
N ILE A 25 18.14 -41.78 -24.09
CA ILE A 25 19.55 -42.18 -24.24
C ILE A 25 20.09 -42.54 -22.84
N TYR A 26 20.57 -43.78 -22.71
CA TYR A 26 21.35 -44.28 -21.57
C TYR A 26 22.79 -43.73 -21.63
N LEU A 27 23.34 -43.34 -20.48
CA LEU A 27 24.76 -43.04 -20.29
C LEU A 27 25.38 -44.05 -19.34
N GLU A 28 26.11 -45.03 -19.90
CA GLU A 28 27.10 -45.83 -19.19
C GLU A 28 28.46 -45.13 -19.22
N GLY A 29 29.18 -45.22 -18.10
CA GLY A 29 30.65 -45.24 -18.12
C GLY A 29 31.35 -44.08 -17.43
N LEU A 30 31.57 -44.20 -16.11
CA LEU A 30 32.88 -43.87 -15.52
C LEU A 30 33.04 -44.59 -14.17
N ARG A 31 33.79 -45.70 -14.19
CA ARG A 31 34.27 -46.40 -13.00
C ARG A 31 35.50 -45.66 -12.47
N LEU A 32 35.42 -45.14 -11.25
CA LEU A 32 36.60 -44.86 -10.42
C LEU A 32 36.50 -45.73 -9.17
N SER A 33 37.51 -46.57 -9.01
CA SER A 33 37.66 -47.60 -7.99
C SER A 33 38.05 -46.96 -6.65
N PHE A 34 37.31 -47.26 -5.59
CA PHE A 34 37.78 -47.09 -4.21
C PHE A 34 37.78 -48.46 -3.53
N SER A 35 38.98 -49.02 -3.37
CA SER A 35 39.27 -50.22 -2.61
C SER A 35 39.45 -49.85 -1.13
N TRP A 36 38.47 -50.17 -0.28
CA TRP A 36 38.69 -50.39 1.15
C TRP A 36 37.68 -51.43 1.65
N LEU A 37 38.09 -52.69 1.68
CA LEU A 37 37.41 -53.78 2.37
C LEU A 37 38.04 -53.89 3.76
N GLY A 38 37.40 -53.25 4.75
CA GLY A 38 37.56 -53.53 6.16
C GLY A 38 36.25 -54.12 6.67
N THR A 39 36.22 -55.44 6.85
CA THR A 39 35.06 -56.21 7.26
C THR A 39 34.65 -55.89 8.70
N SER A 40 33.47 -55.31 8.89
CA SER A 40 32.67 -55.47 10.10
C SER A 40 31.19 -55.63 9.72
N PRO A 41 30.43 -56.51 10.39
CA PRO A 41 29.01 -56.68 10.12
C PRO A 41 28.27 -55.48 10.69
N TRP A 42 28.12 -54.43 9.89
CA TRP A 42 27.20 -53.33 10.20
C TRP A 42 25.77 -53.89 10.15
N SER A 43 25.30 -54.30 11.32
CA SER A 43 23.92 -54.21 11.80
C SER A 43 22.97 -53.56 10.78
N LEU A 44 22.28 -54.40 10.01
CA LEU A 44 21.16 -54.02 9.13
C LEU A 44 19.92 -53.51 9.91
N SER A 45 20.07 -53.16 11.19
CA SER A 45 19.01 -52.62 12.05
C SER A 45 19.09 -51.11 12.26
N LYS A 46 19.91 -50.38 11.48
CA LYS A 46 20.00 -48.90 11.53
C LYS A 46 19.67 -48.21 10.20
N VAL A 47 18.93 -48.88 9.31
CA VAL A 47 18.18 -48.20 8.26
C VAL A 47 16.69 -48.43 8.53
N PHE A 48 16.25 -48.01 9.71
CA PHE A 48 14.89 -47.49 9.78
C PHE A 48 14.93 -46.25 8.92
N VAL A 49 14.38 -46.36 7.71
CA VAL A 49 13.84 -45.21 7.01
C VAL A 49 12.92 -44.55 8.03
N GLU A 50 13.34 -43.43 8.62
CA GLU A 50 12.47 -42.62 9.45
C GLU A 50 11.26 -42.32 8.57
N MET A 51 10.14 -42.99 8.86
CA MET A 51 8.88 -42.63 8.22
C MET A 51 8.67 -41.15 8.51
N PRO A 52 8.30 -40.32 7.51
CA PRO A 52 8.06 -38.91 7.76
C PRO A 52 7.07 -38.79 8.92
N THR A 53 7.56 -38.31 10.06
CA THR A 53 6.73 -38.07 11.23
C THR A 53 5.93 -36.80 10.96
N LEU A 54 4.65 -36.83 11.30
CA LEU A 54 3.80 -35.66 11.17
C LEU A 54 4.28 -34.60 12.19
N ASP A 55 5.05 -33.62 11.73
CA ASP A 55 5.50 -32.48 12.54
C ASP A 55 4.53 -31.30 12.39
N VAL A 56 3.61 -31.19 13.36
CA VAL A 56 2.61 -30.12 13.44
C VAL A 56 3.20 -28.93 14.20
N SER A 57 4.25 -28.32 13.65
CA SER A 57 4.80 -27.08 14.19
C SER A 57 3.95 -25.87 13.79
N GLU A 58 3.94 -24.82 14.62
CA GLU A 58 3.24 -23.56 14.33
C GLU A 58 3.69 -22.96 12.99
N LEU A 59 4.99 -23.04 12.68
CA LEU A 59 5.53 -22.59 11.40
C LEU A 59 4.92 -23.38 10.23
N ASN A 60 4.88 -24.72 10.33
CA ASN A 60 4.31 -25.57 9.28
C ASN A 60 2.83 -25.26 9.06
N ILE A 61 2.06 -25.04 10.14
CA ILE A 61 0.64 -24.67 10.06
C ILE A 61 0.48 -23.32 9.35
N VAL A 62 1.22 -22.30 9.76
CA VAL A 62 1.12 -20.95 9.20
C VAL A 62 1.51 -20.93 7.72
N LEU A 63 2.61 -21.59 7.35
CA LEU A 63 3.05 -21.68 5.96
C LEU A 63 2.06 -22.48 5.10
N ALA A 64 1.52 -23.59 5.62
CA ALA A 64 0.51 -24.37 4.90
C ALA A 64 -0.79 -23.57 4.69
N ALA A 65 -1.26 -22.87 5.73
CA ALA A 65 -2.47 -22.06 5.67
C ALA A 65 -2.32 -20.85 4.73
N LEU A 66 -1.23 -20.08 4.89
CA LEU A 66 -0.94 -18.93 4.03
C LEU A 66 -0.71 -19.37 2.58
N GLY A 67 0.05 -20.44 2.36
CA GLY A 67 0.29 -21.01 1.03
C GLY A 67 -0.99 -21.49 0.36
N ALA A 68 -1.83 -22.23 1.08
CA ALA A 68 -3.13 -22.66 0.58
C ALA A 68 -4.03 -21.46 0.23
N PHE A 69 -4.06 -20.43 1.08
CA PHE A 69 -4.79 -19.19 0.80
C PHE A 69 -4.29 -18.49 -0.47
N VAL A 70 -2.98 -18.34 -0.64
CA VAL A 70 -2.38 -17.70 -1.82
C VAL A 70 -2.69 -18.50 -3.10
N ILE A 71 -2.61 -19.84 -3.05
CA ILE A 71 -2.95 -20.70 -4.19
C ILE A 71 -4.43 -20.56 -4.56
N LEU A 72 -5.34 -20.69 -3.59
CA LEU A 72 -6.78 -20.57 -3.80
C LEU A 72 -7.16 -19.18 -4.29
N TYR A 73 -6.58 -18.13 -3.70
CA TYR A 73 -6.75 -16.76 -4.16
C TYR A 73 -6.27 -16.63 -5.60
N GLY A 74 -5.08 -17.16 -5.95
CA GLY A 74 -4.52 -17.10 -7.29
C GLY A 74 -5.47 -17.67 -8.35
N ILE A 75 -6.08 -18.82 -8.08
CA ILE A 75 -7.05 -19.49 -8.97
C ILE A 75 -8.28 -18.62 -9.24
N ILE A 76 -8.78 -17.89 -8.23
CA ILE A 76 -10.02 -17.10 -8.32
C ILE A 76 -9.72 -15.59 -8.49
N SER A 77 -8.45 -15.21 -8.57
CA SER A 77 -7.98 -13.82 -8.50
C SER A 77 -8.59 -12.92 -9.56
N VAL A 78 -8.75 -13.44 -10.79
CA VAL A 78 -9.40 -12.74 -11.91
C VAL A 78 -10.84 -12.37 -11.53
N LYS A 79 -11.61 -13.30 -10.97
CA LYS A 79 -13.00 -13.04 -10.57
C LYS A 79 -13.06 -12.05 -9.41
N ILE A 80 -12.20 -12.20 -8.39
CA ILE A 80 -12.15 -11.31 -7.23
C ILE A 80 -11.81 -9.87 -7.64
N ARG A 81 -10.75 -9.68 -8.44
CA ARG A 81 -10.25 -8.34 -8.78
C ARG A 81 -10.95 -7.70 -9.97
N GLN A 82 -11.23 -8.44 -11.04
CA GLN A 82 -11.79 -7.87 -12.27
C GLN A 82 -13.32 -7.88 -12.30
N SER A 83 -13.96 -8.87 -11.66
CA SER A 83 -15.43 -8.98 -11.69
C SER A 83 -16.10 -8.48 -10.41
N TRP A 84 -15.51 -8.75 -9.24
CA TRP A 84 -16.07 -8.33 -7.95
C TRP A 84 -15.43 -7.04 -7.41
N TYR A 85 -14.35 -6.57 -8.03
CA TYR A 85 -13.61 -5.38 -7.61
C TYR A 85 -13.22 -5.38 -6.11
N LEU A 86 -13.01 -6.57 -5.53
CA LEU A 86 -12.63 -6.73 -4.14
C LEU A 86 -11.11 -6.55 -3.98
N GLY A 87 -10.73 -5.66 -3.07
CA GLY A 87 -9.34 -5.47 -2.66
C GLY A 87 -8.78 -6.69 -1.91
N ILE A 88 -7.46 -6.81 -1.86
CA ILE A 88 -6.73 -7.94 -1.26
C ILE A 88 -6.95 -8.05 0.26
N ALA A 89 -7.04 -6.90 0.93
CA ALA A 89 -7.09 -6.83 2.39
C ALA A 89 -8.32 -7.52 2.98
N LEU A 90 -9.50 -7.36 2.36
CA LEU A 90 -10.74 -7.91 2.91
C LEU A 90 -10.74 -9.46 2.94
N PRO A 91 -10.44 -10.17 1.83
CA PRO A 91 -10.27 -11.63 1.87
C PRO A 91 -9.16 -12.08 2.82
N ALA A 92 -8.02 -11.39 2.84
CA ALA A 92 -6.89 -11.76 3.69
C ALA A 92 -7.23 -11.67 5.18
N VAL A 93 -7.81 -10.55 5.63
CA VAL A 93 -8.29 -10.38 7.00
C VAL A 93 -9.38 -11.39 7.34
N ALA A 94 -10.34 -11.63 6.44
CA ALA A 94 -11.43 -12.58 6.69
C ALA A 94 -10.90 -14.00 6.93
N VAL A 95 -9.95 -14.47 6.12
CA VAL A 95 -9.30 -15.78 6.32
C VAL A 95 -8.49 -15.78 7.61
N GLY A 96 -7.75 -14.70 7.90
CA GLY A 96 -7.03 -14.54 9.17
C GLY A 96 -7.95 -14.63 10.40
N ILE A 97 -9.15 -14.04 10.34
CA ILE A 97 -10.16 -14.15 11.42
C ILE A 97 -10.69 -15.58 11.56
N ILE A 98 -11.00 -16.24 10.43
CA ILE A 98 -11.54 -17.60 10.42
C ILE A 98 -10.52 -18.60 10.96
N LEU A 99 -9.25 -18.47 10.57
CA LEU A 99 -8.18 -19.36 11.03
C LEU A 99 -7.58 -18.94 12.38
N GLY A 100 -7.82 -17.69 12.78
CA GLY A 100 -7.36 -17.08 14.01
C GLY A 100 -8.13 -17.53 15.26
N PRO A 101 -8.05 -16.74 16.35
CA PRO A 101 -8.43 -17.19 17.68
C PRO A 101 -9.94 -17.35 17.91
N VAL A 102 -10.79 -16.82 17.02
CA VAL A 102 -12.26 -16.81 17.21
C VAL A 102 -12.94 -18.04 16.64
N ALA A 103 -12.51 -18.54 15.48
CA ALA A 103 -13.19 -19.62 14.79
C ALA A 103 -12.43 -20.94 14.90
N ALA A 104 -11.33 -21.11 14.16
CA ALA A 104 -10.62 -22.39 14.13
C ALA A 104 -9.62 -22.57 15.29
N LYS A 105 -9.13 -21.48 15.91
CA LYS A 105 -7.99 -21.49 16.87
C LYS A 105 -6.77 -22.25 16.34
N PHE A 106 -6.63 -22.27 15.02
CA PHE A 106 -5.57 -23.00 14.34
C PHE A 106 -4.28 -22.18 14.30
N ILE A 107 -4.39 -20.85 14.37
CA ILE A 107 -3.28 -19.92 14.36
C ILE A 107 -3.46 -18.92 15.50
N GLU A 108 -2.60 -19.01 16.52
CA GLU A 108 -2.55 -18.06 17.62
C GLU A 108 -1.22 -17.32 17.61
N ALA A 109 -1.24 -16.03 17.26
CA ALA A 109 -0.03 -15.21 17.20
C ALA A 109 0.73 -15.14 18.54
N ASN A 110 0.04 -15.33 19.67
CA ASN A 110 0.64 -15.37 21.01
C ASN A 110 1.53 -16.61 21.24
N LYS A 111 1.36 -17.67 20.45
CA LYS A 111 2.18 -18.90 20.52
C LYS A 111 3.42 -18.82 19.64
N TRP A 112 3.59 -17.75 18.85
CA TRP A 112 4.69 -17.61 17.91
C TRP A 112 5.97 -17.19 18.64
N GLY A 113 7.11 -17.72 18.20
CA GLY A 113 8.41 -17.43 18.82
C GLY A 113 8.67 -18.26 20.08
N ALA A 114 9.02 -17.61 21.18
CA ALA A 114 9.34 -18.27 22.45
C ALA A 114 8.13 -18.42 23.38
N ALA A 115 6.92 -18.07 22.90
CA ALA A 115 5.67 -18.05 23.67
C ALA A 115 5.76 -17.22 24.97
N GLN A 116 6.59 -16.17 24.98
CA GLN A 116 6.65 -15.21 26.09
C GLN A 116 5.51 -14.21 26.00
N GLU A 117 4.90 -13.89 27.15
CA GLU A 117 3.86 -12.87 27.22
C GLU A 117 4.39 -11.52 26.70
N GLY A 118 3.63 -10.87 25.81
CA GLY A 118 4.00 -9.59 25.20
C GLY A 118 4.74 -9.65 23.87
N GLN A 119 5.25 -10.82 23.44
CA GLN A 119 6.04 -10.96 22.20
C GLN A 119 5.25 -10.58 20.93
N THR A 120 3.93 -10.80 20.92
CA THR A 120 3.04 -10.48 19.80
C THR A 120 3.16 -9.02 19.35
N ARG A 121 3.41 -8.08 20.28
CA ARG A 121 3.52 -6.65 19.97
C ARG A 121 4.75 -6.36 19.10
N SER A 122 5.92 -6.85 19.51
CA SER A 122 7.16 -6.68 18.75
C SER A 122 7.11 -7.38 17.39
N ILE A 123 6.47 -8.55 17.30
CA ILE A 123 6.23 -9.23 16.02
C ILE A 123 5.31 -8.38 15.13
N THR A 124 4.21 -7.88 15.69
CA THR A 124 3.25 -7.02 14.95
C THR A 124 3.94 -5.77 14.42
N LEU A 125 4.74 -5.10 15.24
CA LEU A 125 5.51 -3.94 14.83
C LEU A 125 6.49 -4.30 13.71
N GLY A 126 7.28 -5.37 13.85
CA GLY A 126 8.22 -5.80 12.81
C GLY A 126 7.55 -6.14 11.47
N VAL A 127 6.45 -6.89 11.50
CA VAL A 127 5.68 -7.27 10.29
C VAL A 127 5.08 -6.04 9.61
N THR A 128 4.46 -5.14 10.38
CA THR A 128 3.84 -3.92 9.82
C THR A 128 4.88 -2.96 9.26
N ARG A 129 6.03 -2.79 9.92
CA ARG A 129 7.15 -1.95 9.43
C ARG A 129 7.66 -2.40 8.06
N VAL A 130 7.96 -3.69 7.90
CA VAL A 130 8.42 -4.23 6.62
C VAL A 130 7.34 -4.10 5.54
N MET A 131 6.10 -4.44 5.89
CA MET A 131 4.98 -4.37 4.96
C MET A 131 4.75 -2.93 4.45
N ILE A 132 4.62 -1.96 5.35
CA ILE A 132 4.34 -0.56 5.02
C ILE A 132 5.54 0.05 4.31
N GLY A 133 6.76 -0.11 4.83
CA GLY A 133 7.96 0.50 4.25
C GLY A 133 8.14 0.11 2.77
N LEU A 134 8.01 -1.18 2.43
CA LEU A 134 8.11 -1.63 1.04
C LEU A 134 6.99 -1.08 0.16
N GLN A 135 5.75 -1.03 0.67
CA GLN A 135 4.63 -0.44 -0.08
C GLN A 135 4.82 1.05 -0.32
N LEU A 136 5.41 1.79 0.61
CA LEU A 136 5.66 3.22 0.49
C LEU A 136 6.74 3.52 -0.56
N VAL A 137 7.81 2.72 -0.62
CA VAL A 137 8.77 2.80 -1.74
C VAL A 137 8.06 2.58 -3.08
N MET A 138 7.20 1.55 -3.14
CA MET A 138 6.44 1.23 -4.35
C MET A 138 5.44 2.31 -4.75
N ALA A 139 4.74 2.90 -3.77
CA ALA A 139 3.84 4.01 -4.00
C ALA A 139 4.61 5.21 -4.60
N GLY A 140 5.79 5.51 -4.07
CA GLY A 140 6.64 6.62 -4.50
C GLY A 140 7.15 6.48 -5.94
N TYR A 141 7.76 5.35 -6.32
CA TYR A 141 8.35 5.24 -7.67
C TYR A 141 7.30 5.11 -8.78
N GLN A 142 6.08 4.67 -8.43
CA GLN A 142 4.98 4.54 -9.39
C GLN A 142 4.30 5.87 -9.72
N LEU A 143 4.57 6.95 -8.97
CA LEU A 143 4.08 8.29 -9.27
C LEU A 143 4.80 8.89 -10.50
N PRO A 144 4.17 9.86 -11.19
CA PRO A 144 4.84 10.60 -12.26
C PRO A 144 6.15 11.26 -11.79
N ALA A 145 7.07 11.49 -12.73
CA ALA A 145 8.34 12.14 -12.45
C ALA A 145 8.15 13.48 -11.73
N ARG A 146 8.85 13.67 -10.61
CA ARG A 146 8.79 14.90 -9.78
C ARG A 146 7.37 15.28 -9.36
N TYR A 147 6.46 14.31 -9.19
CA TYR A 147 5.06 14.59 -8.88
C TYR A 147 4.89 15.44 -7.63
N CYS A 148 5.56 15.06 -6.53
CA CYS A 148 5.51 15.78 -5.25
C CYS A 148 5.99 17.23 -5.38
N LEU A 149 6.94 17.52 -6.27
CA LEU A 149 7.39 18.88 -6.55
C LEU A 149 6.41 19.63 -7.46
N THR A 150 5.82 18.96 -8.44
CA THR A 150 4.90 19.54 -9.43
C THR A 150 3.53 19.86 -8.84
N ARG A 151 3.11 19.09 -7.82
CA ARG A 151 1.84 19.21 -7.11
C ARG A 151 2.03 19.52 -5.62
N TRP A 152 3.11 20.22 -5.29
CA TRP A 152 3.48 20.50 -3.89
C TRP A 152 2.41 21.27 -3.12
N ARG A 153 1.63 22.13 -3.79
CA ARG A 153 0.56 22.92 -3.15
C ARG A 153 -0.61 22.03 -2.73
N GLU A 154 -1.04 21.16 -3.63
CA GLU A 154 -2.12 20.20 -3.39
C GLU A 154 -1.70 19.18 -2.33
N MET A 155 -0.46 18.68 -2.40
CA MET A 155 0.13 17.81 -1.38
C MET A 155 0.21 18.50 -0.02
N ALA A 156 0.73 19.73 0.05
CA ALA A 156 0.81 20.48 1.30
C ALA A 156 -0.58 20.72 1.91
N LEU A 157 -1.60 20.99 1.09
CA LEU A 157 -2.98 21.12 1.55
C LEU A 157 -3.51 19.80 2.15
N CYS A 158 -3.23 18.67 1.51
CA CYS A 158 -3.66 17.36 2.01
C CYS A 158 -2.95 16.97 3.31
N LEU A 159 -1.62 17.13 3.36
CA LEU A 159 -0.79 16.66 4.47
C LEU A 159 -0.79 17.56 5.70
N LEU A 160 -1.10 18.86 5.54
CA LEU A 160 -1.07 19.81 6.66
C LEU A 160 -2.48 20.16 7.15
N PRO A 161 -3.26 21.08 6.51
CA PRO A 161 -4.53 21.50 7.07
C PRO A 161 -5.60 20.39 7.00
N ILE A 162 -5.67 19.63 5.92
CA ILE A 162 -6.69 18.57 5.80
C ILE A 162 -6.42 17.46 6.82
N MET A 163 -5.19 16.97 6.90
CA MET A 163 -4.77 15.98 7.89
C MET A 163 -4.98 16.45 9.34
N THR A 164 -4.68 17.72 9.65
CA THR A 164 -4.91 18.30 10.97
C THR A 164 -6.41 18.34 11.33
N MET A 165 -7.26 18.74 10.38
CA MET A 165 -8.71 18.71 10.57
C MET A 165 -9.23 17.28 10.73
N MET A 166 -8.71 16.31 9.97
CA MET A 166 -9.03 14.89 10.14
C MET A 166 -8.69 14.40 11.55
N TRP A 167 -7.52 14.79 12.06
CA TRP A 167 -7.06 14.44 13.41
C TRP A 167 -7.98 15.02 14.50
N ILE A 168 -8.33 16.30 14.40
CA ILE A 168 -9.25 16.96 15.34
C ILE A 168 -10.65 16.34 15.28
N CYS A 169 -11.21 16.14 14.08
CA CYS A 169 -12.52 15.53 13.91
C CYS A 169 -12.55 14.11 14.49
N THR A 170 -11.48 13.34 14.30
CA THR A 170 -11.38 11.98 14.86
C THR A 170 -11.28 12.00 16.38
N THR A 171 -10.52 12.94 16.94
CA THR A 171 -10.45 13.18 18.40
C THR A 171 -11.85 13.44 18.97
N LEU A 172 -12.64 14.32 18.34
CA LEU A 172 -14.01 14.61 18.76
C LEU A 172 -14.91 13.37 18.69
N CYS A 173 -14.76 12.54 17.66
CA CYS A 173 -15.51 11.28 17.55
C CYS A 173 -15.16 10.29 18.66
N VAL A 174 -13.87 10.17 19.01
CA VAL A 174 -13.39 9.30 20.09
C VAL A 174 -13.92 9.78 21.45
N VAL A 175 -13.78 11.07 21.76
CA VAL A 175 -14.31 11.66 23.01
C VAL A 175 -15.83 11.47 23.13
N ALA A 176 -16.56 11.59 22.02
CA ALA A 176 -18.02 11.44 22.02
C ALA A 176 -18.50 10.00 22.27
N THR A 177 -17.66 8.99 22.00
CA THR A 177 -18.09 7.58 21.97
C THR A 177 -17.42 6.70 23.03
N VAL A 178 -16.22 7.05 23.49
CA VAL A 178 -15.45 6.26 24.45
C VAL A 178 -15.54 6.92 25.84
N PRO A 179 -16.17 6.28 26.83
CA PRO A 179 -16.64 6.93 28.07
C PRO A 179 -15.57 7.20 29.15
N LYS A 180 -14.30 6.86 28.92
CA LYS A 180 -13.21 6.95 29.91
C LYS A 180 -11.90 7.45 29.30
N VAL A 181 -11.99 8.24 28.24
CA VAL A 181 -10.80 8.86 27.62
C VAL A 181 -10.89 10.36 27.76
N THR A 182 -9.78 10.98 28.14
CA THR A 182 -9.65 12.43 28.12
C THR A 182 -9.47 12.91 26.68
N VAL A 183 -9.51 14.23 26.48
CA VAL A 183 -9.22 14.83 25.17
C VAL A 183 -7.78 14.50 24.73
N LEU A 184 -6.83 14.43 25.67
CA LEU A 184 -5.42 14.12 25.37
C LEU A 184 -5.25 12.65 24.97
N SER A 185 -5.86 11.72 25.71
CA SER A 185 -5.89 10.30 25.32
C SER A 185 -6.55 10.12 23.94
N ALA A 186 -7.64 10.83 23.69
CA ALA A 186 -8.32 10.80 22.40
C ALA A 186 -7.46 11.38 21.25
N LEU A 187 -6.63 12.40 21.51
CA LEU A 187 -5.67 12.93 20.53
C LEU A 187 -4.64 11.87 20.13
N VAL A 188 -4.11 11.10 21.09
CA VAL A 188 -3.19 9.98 20.79
C VAL A 188 -3.88 8.89 19.97
N ILE A 189 -5.08 8.46 20.39
CA ILE A 189 -5.85 7.46 19.64
C ILE A 189 -6.12 7.95 18.22
N ALA A 190 -6.51 9.22 18.06
CA ALA A 190 -6.78 9.84 16.77
C ALA A 190 -5.53 9.91 15.88
N SER A 191 -4.35 10.19 16.45
CA SER A 191 -3.09 10.21 15.69
C SER A 191 -2.83 8.88 15.00
N CYS A 192 -3.08 7.76 15.68
CA CYS A 192 -2.91 6.42 15.09
C CYS A 192 -3.80 6.16 13.87
N VAL A 193 -4.96 6.80 13.76
CA VAL A 193 -5.95 6.53 12.69
C VAL A 193 -6.16 7.70 11.72
N THR A 194 -5.35 8.75 11.86
CA THR A 194 -5.39 9.92 10.98
C THR A 194 -4.82 9.58 9.61
N CYS A 195 -3.76 8.77 9.57
CA CYS A 195 -3.16 8.29 8.33
C CYS A 195 -4.12 7.37 7.56
N THR A 196 -4.05 7.49 6.24
CA THR A 196 -4.85 6.72 5.29
C THR A 196 -3.96 5.67 4.66
N ASP A 197 -4.40 4.41 4.69
CA ASP A 197 -3.59 3.25 4.34
C ASP A 197 -3.25 3.20 2.84
N PRO A 198 -1.96 3.02 2.49
CA PRO A 198 -1.52 2.96 1.10
C PRO A 198 -2.05 1.74 0.35
N VAL A 199 -2.26 0.57 0.97
CA VAL A 199 -2.77 -0.62 0.27
C VAL A 199 -4.23 -0.47 -0.13
N LEU A 200 -5.05 -0.10 0.85
CA LEU A 200 -6.49 0.07 0.66
C LEU A 200 -6.76 1.24 -0.28
N SER A 201 -5.99 2.32 -0.17
CA SER A 201 -6.07 3.46 -1.10
C SER A 201 -5.54 3.11 -2.48
N GLN A 202 -4.56 2.22 -2.60
CA GLN A 202 -4.13 1.73 -3.91
C GLN A 202 -5.23 0.97 -4.63
N ALA A 203 -6.17 0.29 -3.95
CA ALA A 203 -7.28 -0.37 -4.65
C ALA A 203 -8.18 0.62 -5.44
N ILE A 204 -8.31 1.86 -4.97
CA ILE A 204 -9.08 2.92 -5.66
C ILE A 204 -8.22 3.86 -6.52
N ALA A 205 -6.91 3.90 -6.30
CA ALA A 205 -5.98 4.65 -7.13
C ALA A 205 -5.45 3.80 -8.29
N LYS A 206 -5.27 2.50 -8.10
CA LYS A 206 -4.60 1.53 -8.97
C LYS A 206 -5.38 0.22 -8.95
N GLY A 207 -6.27 0.05 -9.92
CA GLY A 207 -7.04 -1.18 -10.02
C GLY A 207 -8.11 -1.14 -11.09
N PRO A 208 -8.74 -2.29 -11.39
CA PRO A 208 -9.70 -2.42 -12.47
C PRO A 208 -10.84 -1.38 -12.42
N PHE A 209 -11.39 -1.12 -11.22
CA PHE A 209 -12.42 -0.10 -11.03
C PHE A 209 -11.89 1.31 -11.28
N ALA A 210 -10.71 1.62 -10.70
CA ALA A 210 -10.07 2.92 -10.82
C ALA A 210 -9.73 3.27 -12.27
N ASP A 211 -9.20 2.31 -13.03
CA ASP A 211 -8.89 2.45 -14.44
C ASP A 211 -10.15 2.71 -15.28
N LYS A 212 -11.29 2.17 -14.88
CA LYS A 212 -12.55 2.33 -15.63
C LYS A 212 -13.27 3.65 -15.33
N PHE A 213 -13.30 4.10 -14.07
CA PHE A 213 -14.22 5.15 -13.63
C PHE A 213 -13.61 6.35 -12.91
N VAL A 214 -12.33 6.28 -12.51
CA VAL A 214 -11.71 7.34 -11.70
C VAL A 214 -10.75 8.14 -12.55
N ALA A 215 -10.92 9.47 -12.55
CA ALA A 215 -10.07 10.37 -13.30
C ALA A 215 -8.62 10.32 -12.82
N ARG A 216 -7.68 10.30 -13.76
CA ARG A 216 -6.25 10.14 -13.47
C ARG A 216 -5.68 11.14 -12.45
N PRO A 217 -5.92 12.47 -12.52
CA PRO A 217 -5.39 13.41 -11.53
C PRO A 217 -5.82 13.08 -10.10
N LEU A 218 -7.05 12.57 -9.93
CA LEU A 218 -7.59 12.15 -8.64
C LEU A 218 -6.87 10.91 -8.11
N ARG A 219 -6.56 9.97 -8.99
CA ARG A 219 -5.83 8.74 -8.64
C ARG A 219 -4.39 9.04 -8.21
N GLU A 220 -3.71 9.92 -8.96
CA GLU A 220 -2.34 10.31 -8.67
C GLU A 220 -2.22 11.03 -7.32
N ILE A 221 -3.13 11.96 -7.01
CA ILE A 221 -3.10 12.63 -5.70
C ILE A 221 -3.39 11.66 -4.56
N ILE A 222 -4.37 10.75 -4.72
CA ILE A 222 -4.75 9.81 -3.67
C ILE A 222 -3.58 8.86 -3.38
N SER A 223 -2.89 8.40 -4.42
CA SER A 223 -1.69 7.57 -4.24
C SER A 223 -0.51 8.34 -3.63
N ALA A 224 -0.36 9.62 -3.95
CA ALA A 224 0.73 10.44 -3.40
C ALA A 224 0.46 10.81 -1.94
N GLU A 225 -0.77 11.20 -1.62
CA GLU A 225 -1.23 11.49 -0.27
C GLU A 225 -1.10 10.25 0.61
N ALA A 226 -1.62 9.09 0.18
CA ALA A 226 -1.55 7.84 0.94
C ALA A 226 -0.11 7.30 1.08
N GLY A 227 0.83 7.77 0.27
CA GLY A 227 2.24 7.44 0.43
C GLY A 227 2.97 8.38 1.40
N ALA A 228 2.63 9.67 1.39
CA ALA A 228 3.29 10.66 2.23
C ALA A 228 2.69 10.74 3.65
N ASN A 229 1.38 10.53 3.79
CA ASN A 229 0.66 10.67 5.05
C ASN A 229 1.13 9.71 6.15
N ASP A 230 1.53 8.48 5.80
CA ASP A 230 2.04 7.47 6.73
C ASP A 230 3.36 7.91 7.35
N GLY A 231 4.13 8.79 6.70
CA GLY A 231 5.28 9.45 7.32
C GLY A 231 4.91 10.67 8.17
N PHE A 232 3.88 11.42 7.76
CA PHE A 232 3.43 12.61 8.48
C PHE A 232 2.62 12.31 9.74
N GLY A 233 2.14 11.08 9.95
CA GLY A 233 1.41 10.67 11.16
C GLY A 233 2.24 10.74 12.42
N PHE A 234 3.53 10.44 12.30
CA PHE A 234 4.49 10.42 13.40
C PHE A 234 4.57 11.76 14.13
N PRO A 235 4.73 12.92 13.43
CA PRO A 235 4.62 14.22 14.06
C PRO A 235 3.33 14.44 14.88
N PHE A 236 2.17 13.99 14.40
CA PHE A 236 0.91 14.13 15.15
C PHE A 236 0.87 13.23 16.39
N LEU A 237 1.38 12.01 16.28
CA LEU A 237 1.47 11.10 17.43
C LEU A 237 2.41 11.65 18.49
N MET A 238 3.62 12.04 18.09
CA MET A 238 4.61 12.60 19.01
C MET A 238 4.13 13.90 19.65
N LEU A 239 3.46 14.78 18.89
CA LEU A 239 2.86 15.98 19.45
C LEU A 239 1.82 15.65 20.53
N ALA A 240 0.91 14.70 20.26
CA ALA A 240 -0.11 14.29 21.22
C ALA A 240 0.50 13.70 22.50
N VAL A 241 1.51 12.83 22.35
CA VAL A 241 2.23 12.21 23.47
C VAL A 241 3.00 13.25 24.27
N TYR A 242 3.70 14.18 23.61
CA TYR A 242 4.45 15.23 24.28
C TYR A 242 3.51 16.17 25.05
N ILE A 243 2.40 16.62 24.44
CA ILE A 243 1.42 17.44 25.16
C ILE A 243 0.97 16.69 26.43
N MET A 244 0.59 15.42 26.32
CA MET A 244 0.15 14.61 27.47
C MET A 244 1.21 14.52 28.57
N ARG A 245 2.48 14.26 28.22
CA ARG A 245 3.59 14.18 29.19
C ARG A 245 3.88 15.51 29.87
N TYR A 246 3.81 16.63 29.14
CA TYR A 246 4.12 17.95 29.69
C TYR A 246 2.94 18.62 30.43
N THR A 247 1.69 18.29 30.09
CA THR A 247 0.50 18.81 30.80
C THR A 247 0.03 17.90 31.93
N GLY A 248 0.35 16.60 31.89
CA GLY A 248 -0.08 15.58 32.84
C GLY A 248 0.56 15.66 34.23
N GLY A 249 1.55 16.54 34.43
CA GLY A 249 2.12 16.87 35.74
C GLY A 249 2.88 15.73 36.43
N GLY A 250 4.21 15.84 36.47
CA GLY A 250 5.02 15.19 37.53
C GLY A 250 5.97 14.09 37.11
N ARG A 251 6.94 14.38 36.23
CA ARG A 251 8.28 13.75 36.29
C ARG A 251 9.39 14.80 36.15
N VAL A 252 9.30 15.86 36.96
CA VAL A 252 10.52 16.53 37.42
C VAL A 252 10.95 15.75 38.66
N GLU A 253 12.20 15.30 38.61
CA GLU A 253 12.85 14.49 39.64
C GLU A 253 12.49 14.91 41.07
N GLU A 254 12.29 13.88 41.88
CA GLU A 254 12.16 13.90 43.33
C GLU A 254 13.40 14.53 43.99
N ARG A 255 13.57 15.86 43.93
CA ARG A 255 14.49 16.61 44.79
C ARG A 255 14.32 18.14 44.80
N ALA A 256 13.16 18.67 45.18
CA ALA A 256 13.10 20.07 45.62
C ALA A 256 11.98 20.31 46.64
N ASN A 257 12.34 20.99 47.73
CA ASN A 257 11.56 21.21 48.94
C ASN A 257 10.21 21.93 48.70
N GLU A 258 9.23 21.60 49.55
CA GLU A 258 7.80 21.95 49.52
C GLU A 258 7.42 23.45 49.56
N THR A 259 8.37 24.38 49.45
CA THR A 259 8.09 25.83 49.56
C THR A 259 8.02 26.58 48.23
N GLU A 260 8.38 25.96 47.09
CA GLU A 260 8.40 26.63 45.78
C GLU A 260 7.17 26.33 44.90
N VAL A 261 6.37 25.32 45.28
CA VAL A 261 5.22 24.77 44.52
C VAL A 261 4.02 25.72 44.43
N LEU A 262 3.94 26.74 45.30
CA LEU A 262 2.82 27.70 45.27
C LEU A 262 3.06 28.91 44.35
N LEU A 263 4.32 29.23 44.01
CA LEU A 263 4.65 30.37 43.14
C LEU A 263 4.87 30.00 41.67
N SER A 264 5.09 28.71 41.35
CA SER A 264 5.26 28.25 39.97
C SER A 264 3.93 27.96 39.25
N LYS A 265 2.84 27.71 40.01
CA LYS A 265 1.50 27.36 39.51
C LYS A 265 0.82 28.41 38.63
N THR A 266 1.29 29.66 38.60
CA THR A 266 0.65 30.73 37.82
C THR A 266 1.47 31.19 36.61
N LYS A 267 2.66 30.61 36.38
CA LYS A 267 3.52 30.92 35.21
C LYS A 267 3.90 29.72 34.34
N GLU A 268 3.63 28.49 34.78
CA GLU A 268 4.07 27.28 34.07
C GLU A 268 3.10 26.70 33.03
N SER A 269 1.84 27.14 32.98
CA SER A 269 0.88 26.59 32.01
C SER A 269 1.13 27.02 30.55
N ASP A 270 1.90 28.09 30.33
CA ASP A 270 2.16 28.65 29.00
C ASP A 270 3.58 28.32 28.48
N MET A 271 4.47 27.80 29.34
CA MET A 271 5.86 27.45 28.98
C MET A 271 5.99 25.99 28.51
N GLY A 272 5.10 25.09 28.95
CA GLY A 272 5.15 23.66 28.62
C GLY A 272 4.83 23.35 27.14
N ILE A 273 3.88 24.07 26.55
CA ILE A 273 3.50 23.89 25.14
C ILE A 273 4.63 24.37 24.21
N GLY A 274 5.27 25.50 24.57
CA GLY A 274 6.40 26.05 23.80
C GLY A 274 7.63 25.14 23.82
N LEU A 275 7.94 24.53 24.96
CA LEU A 275 9.03 23.57 25.09
C LEU A 275 8.71 22.26 24.34
N ALA A 276 7.49 21.73 24.46
CA ALA A 276 7.03 20.55 23.72
C ALA A 276 7.07 20.77 22.19
N LEU A 277 6.67 21.94 21.70
CA LEU A 277 6.76 22.29 20.28
C LEU A 277 8.20 22.42 19.79
N LYS A 278 9.11 22.92 20.64
CA LYS A 278 10.53 23.06 20.32
C LYS A 278 11.21 21.69 20.20
N GLU A 279 11.02 20.81 21.18
CA GLU A 279 11.59 19.44 21.15
C GLU A 279 10.97 18.63 19.99
N TRP A 280 9.64 18.71 19.78
CA TRP A 280 8.97 18.11 18.62
C TRP A 280 9.57 18.57 17.29
N PHE A 281 9.79 19.87 17.10
CA PHE A 281 10.33 20.40 15.85
C PHE A 281 11.76 19.92 15.59
N ILE A 282 12.62 19.88 16.62
CA ILE A 282 14.02 19.47 16.46
C ILE A 282 14.12 17.96 16.23
N GLU A 283 13.46 17.13 17.04
CA GLU A 283 13.59 15.68 16.95
C GLU A 283 12.85 15.09 15.74
N THR A 284 11.70 15.67 15.37
CA THR A 284 10.87 15.09 14.31
C THR A 284 11.28 15.61 12.93
N TRP A 285 11.39 16.93 12.74
CA TRP A 285 11.62 17.50 11.40
C TRP A 285 13.08 17.43 10.92
N LEU A 286 14.06 17.56 11.83
CA LEU A 286 15.48 17.55 11.45
C LEU A 286 15.95 16.15 11.01
N TYR A 287 15.53 15.11 11.72
CA TYR A 287 15.92 13.73 11.43
C TYR A 287 15.22 13.17 10.18
N MET A 288 13.96 13.51 9.93
CA MET A 288 13.20 13.10 8.74
C MET A 288 13.86 13.57 7.42
N MET A 289 14.56 14.71 7.43
CA MET A 289 15.14 15.31 6.22
C MET A 289 16.56 14.83 5.90
N LEU A 290 17.32 14.35 6.89
CA LEU A 290 18.78 14.14 6.75
C LEU A 290 19.18 12.82 6.07
N LEU A 291 18.30 11.82 6.01
CA LEU A 291 18.65 10.45 5.57
C LEU A 291 18.20 10.07 4.15
N SER A 292 17.60 10.99 3.39
CA SER A 292 16.89 10.67 2.14
C SER A 292 17.76 10.56 0.86
N VAL A 293 19.10 10.57 0.95
CA VAL A 293 19.95 10.76 -0.25
C VAL A 293 20.95 9.64 -0.46
N VAL A 294 20.65 8.71 -1.36
CA VAL A 294 21.65 7.91 -2.07
C VAL A 294 21.28 7.82 -3.54
N LYS A 295 22.24 8.07 -4.44
CA LYS A 295 21.97 8.22 -5.88
C LYS A 295 23.08 7.67 -6.78
N TRP A 296 23.24 6.34 -6.88
CA TRP A 296 24.01 5.66 -7.94
C TRP A 296 23.46 4.23 -8.10
N ILE A 297 23.01 3.84 -9.30
CA ILE A 297 22.36 2.53 -9.54
C ILE A 297 22.88 1.92 -10.85
N ASP A 298 23.21 0.63 -10.80
CA ASP A 298 23.69 -0.20 -11.92
C ASP A 298 22.58 -1.12 -12.49
N ASN A 299 22.78 -1.63 -13.71
CA ASN A 299 21.73 -2.19 -14.60
C ASN A 299 21.23 -3.61 -14.26
N GLU A 300 21.97 -4.41 -13.50
CA GLU A 300 21.66 -5.84 -13.28
C GLU A 300 20.70 -6.10 -12.09
N SER A 301 20.69 -5.23 -11.07
CA SER A 301 19.80 -5.37 -9.88
C SER A 301 18.47 -4.61 -9.99
N PHE A 302 18.10 -4.17 -11.19
CA PHE A 302 17.01 -3.20 -11.43
C PHE A 302 15.65 -3.63 -10.86
N LEU A 303 15.28 -4.92 -10.97
CA LEU A 303 13.97 -5.44 -10.56
C LEU A 303 13.82 -5.63 -9.05
N LEU A 304 14.88 -5.95 -8.31
CA LEU A 304 14.81 -6.12 -6.85
C LEU A 304 15.12 -4.84 -6.08
N LEU A 305 15.56 -3.80 -6.78
CA LEU A 305 16.05 -2.57 -6.18
C LEU A 305 15.03 -1.87 -5.26
N PRO A 306 13.74 -1.69 -5.61
CA PRO A 306 12.78 -1.04 -4.72
C PRO A 306 12.60 -1.83 -3.42
N THR A 307 12.54 -3.16 -3.53
CA THR A 307 12.48 -4.06 -2.37
C THR A 307 13.74 -3.93 -1.51
N ALA A 308 14.93 -3.95 -2.12
CA ALA A 308 16.20 -3.83 -1.41
C ALA A 308 16.35 -2.47 -0.71
N ILE A 309 15.99 -1.37 -1.38
CA ILE A 309 15.98 -0.02 -0.79
C ILE A 309 14.99 0.04 0.38
N GLY A 310 13.78 -0.51 0.22
CA GLY A 310 12.79 -0.57 1.30
C GLY A 310 13.31 -1.31 2.53
N LEU A 311 13.86 -2.51 2.35
CA LEU A 311 14.43 -3.29 3.46
C LEU A 311 15.62 -2.59 4.11
N PHE A 312 16.49 -1.98 3.31
CA PHE A 312 17.65 -1.25 3.81
C PHE A 312 17.23 -0.02 4.62
N ILE A 313 16.27 0.77 4.12
CA ILE A 313 15.77 1.96 4.82
C ILE A 313 15.04 1.56 6.11
N VAL A 314 14.11 0.60 6.06
CA VAL A 314 13.41 0.11 7.26
C VAL A 314 14.40 -0.37 8.33
N GLY A 315 15.42 -1.13 7.93
CA GLY A 315 16.48 -1.61 8.83
C GLY A 315 17.34 -0.50 9.40
N THR A 316 17.85 0.41 8.56
CA THR A 316 18.75 1.49 8.99
C THR A 316 18.03 2.59 9.77
N CYS A 317 16.87 3.06 9.33
CA CYS A 317 16.03 3.99 10.08
C CYS A 317 15.61 3.39 11.43
N GLY A 318 15.26 2.10 11.45
CA GLY A 318 14.99 1.37 12.70
C GLY A 318 16.18 1.34 13.66
N ALA A 319 17.39 1.16 13.14
CA ALA A 319 18.61 1.15 13.96
C ALA A 319 18.99 2.55 14.49
N VAL A 320 18.70 3.62 13.72
CA VAL A 320 18.97 5.00 14.11
C VAL A 320 17.85 5.56 15.02
N GLY A 321 16.66 4.98 14.98
CA GLY A 321 15.48 5.46 15.72
C GLY A 321 14.74 6.59 15.00
N THR A 322 14.78 6.63 13.67
CA THR A 322 14.09 7.63 12.83
C THR A 322 12.89 7.02 12.11
N ASP A 323 11.96 7.86 11.64
CA ASP A 323 10.81 7.41 10.85
C ASP A 323 11.24 6.71 9.56
N ASP A 324 10.85 5.44 9.41
CA ASP A 324 11.10 4.63 8.21
C ASP A 324 10.05 4.86 7.12
N SER A 325 8.84 5.30 7.47
CA SER A 325 7.71 5.45 6.55
C SER A 325 7.94 6.57 5.53
N LEU A 326 8.22 7.79 5.99
CA LEU A 326 8.52 8.93 5.12
C LEU A 326 9.78 8.68 4.30
N ALA A 327 10.82 8.13 4.93
CA ALA A 327 12.09 7.82 4.26
C ALA A 327 11.90 6.85 3.09
N CYS A 328 11.09 5.80 3.28
CA CYS A 328 10.73 4.86 2.22
C CYS A 328 9.98 5.54 1.07
N PHE A 329 8.97 6.38 1.38
CA PHE A 329 8.21 7.08 0.34
C PHE A 329 9.08 8.06 -0.46
N VAL A 330 9.92 8.85 0.23
CA VAL A 330 10.85 9.80 -0.40
C VAL A 330 11.87 9.06 -1.27
N ALA A 331 12.40 7.94 -0.79
CA ALA A 331 13.32 7.11 -1.58
C ALA A 331 12.66 6.55 -2.85
N GLY A 332 11.40 6.10 -2.77
CA GLY A 332 10.62 5.72 -3.94
C GLY A 332 10.45 6.88 -4.93
N CYS A 333 10.09 8.07 -4.44
CA CYS A 333 9.98 9.27 -5.28
C CYS A 333 11.33 9.68 -5.91
N ALA A 334 12.42 9.54 -5.17
CA ALA A 334 13.77 9.83 -5.64
C ALA A 334 14.25 8.82 -6.69
N LEU A 335 13.89 7.54 -6.53
CA LEU A 335 14.18 6.47 -7.49
C LEU A 335 13.57 6.77 -8.86
N ASN A 336 12.35 7.32 -8.89
CA ASN A 336 11.67 7.75 -10.12
C ASN A 336 11.73 9.26 -10.39
N TRP A 337 12.74 9.97 -9.87
CA TRP A 337 12.79 11.43 -9.97
C TRP A 337 12.82 11.96 -11.41
N ASP A 338 13.51 11.26 -12.31
CA ASP A 338 13.60 11.59 -13.74
C ASP A 338 12.58 10.82 -14.60
N GLY A 339 11.74 9.98 -14.00
CA GLY A 339 10.75 9.15 -14.70
C GLY A 339 11.33 7.91 -15.38
N ARG A 340 12.65 7.77 -15.48
CA ARG A 340 13.29 6.70 -16.26
C ARG A 340 13.11 5.34 -15.61
N TYR A 341 13.14 5.28 -14.27
CA TYR A 341 12.91 4.03 -13.54
C TYR A 341 11.53 3.45 -13.84
N LEU A 342 10.48 4.27 -13.77
CA LEU A 342 9.11 3.83 -14.07
C LEU A 342 8.95 3.38 -15.53
N VAL A 343 9.55 4.11 -16.47
CA VAL A 343 9.55 3.74 -17.90
C VAL A 343 10.19 2.37 -18.11
N GLU A 344 11.38 2.16 -17.53
CA GLU A 344 12.13 0.91 -17.70
C GLU A 344 11.48 -0.26 -16.95
N SER A 345 10.92 -0.03 -15.76
CA SER A 345 10.11 -1.01 -15.00
C SER A 345 8.91 -1.49 -15.82
N GLN A 346 8.19 -0.55 -16.48
CA GLN A 346 7.11 -0.89 -17.39
C GLN A 346 7.60 -1.64 -18.64
N ARG A 347 8.71 -1.20 -19.25
CA ARG A 347 9.29 -1.84 -20.44
C ARG A 347 9.72 -3.29 -20.17
N ARG A 348 10.26 -3.55 -18.98
CA ARG A 348 10.69 -4.88 -18.54
C ARG A 348 9.56 -5.75 -18.01
N TYR A 349 8.32 -5.22 -17.93
CA TYR A 349 7.19 -5.89 -17.30
C TYR A 349 7.56 -6.40 -15.90
N ASP A 350 7.99 -5.48 -15.04
CA ASP A 350 8.36 -5.81 -13.66
C ASP A 350 7.17 -6.36 -12.86
N GLU A 351 7.11 -7.69 -12.78
CA GLU A 351 6.16 -8.42 -11.96
C GLU A 351 6.76 -8.82 -10.61
N VAL A 352 8.08 -8.63 -10.40
CA VAL A 352 8.78 -9.09 -9.19
C VAL A 352 8.37 -8.22 -8.00
N ASN A 353 8.47 -6.90 -8.13
CA ASN A 353 8.06 -5.99 -7.05
C ASN A 353 6.57 -6.14 -6.74
N THR A 354 5.73 -6.26 -7.77
CA THR A 354 4.28 -6.47 -7.61
C THR A 354 3.98 -7.79 -6.89
N SER A 355 4.72 -8.87 -7.19
CA SER A 355 4.55 -10.17 -6.53
C SER A 355 4.98 -10.14 -5.06
N ILE A 356 6.11 -9.49 -4.75
CA ILE A 356 6.59 -9.30 -3.39
C ILE A 356 5.59 -8.47 -2.58
N GLN A 357 5.09 -7.36 -3.16
CA GLN A 357 4.06 -6.53 -2.55
C GLN A 357 2.81 -7.35 -2.23
N MET A 358 2.35 -8.15 -3.20
CA MET A 358 1.16 -8.96 -3.04
C MET A 358 1.31 -9.98 -1.91
N LEU A 359 2.47 -10.66 -1.84
CA LEU A 359 2.78 -11.63 -0.79
C LEU A 359 2.80 -10.97 0.59
N LEU A 360 3.46 -9.82 0.72
CA LEU A 360 3.52 -9.07 1.98
C LEU A 360 2.14 -8.55 2.40
N ASN A 361 1.34 -8.08 1.46
CA ASN A 361 -0.02 -7.63 1.74
C ASN A 361 -0.91 -8.79 2.19
N PHE A 362 -0.82 -9.95 1.53
CA PHE A 362 -1.53 -11.15 2.00
C PHE A 362 -1.09 -11.53 3.40
N GLY A 363 0.21 -11.69 3.63
CA GLY A 363 0.74 -12.09 4.93
C GLY A 363 0.38 -11.11 6.04
N GLY A 364 0.55 -9.81 5.81
CA GLY A 364 0.29 -8.77 6.80
C GLY A 364 -1.19 -8.59 7.12
N PHE A 365 -2.08 -8.54 6.13
CA PHE A 365 -3.53 -8.47 6.42
C PHE A 365 -4.09 -9.77 6.98
N PHE A 366 -3.56 -10.92 6.55
CA PHE A 366 -3.86 -12.21 7.18
C PHE A 366 -3.46 -12.19 8.66
N TYR A 367 -2.25 -11.73 8.96
CA TYR A 367 -1.75 -11.58 10.32
C TYR A 367 -2.58 -10.59 11.15
N ILE A 368 -2.93 -9.42 10.60
CA ILE A 368 -3.83 -8.47 11.26
C ILE A 368 -5.14 -9.15 11.66
N GLY A 369 -5.70 -10.01 10.78
CA GLY A 369 -6.89 -10.80 11.09
C GLY A 369 -6.74 -11.76 12.27
N THR A 370 -5.53 -12.30 12.51
CA THR A 370 -5.27 -13.25 13.61
C THR A 370 -5.02 -12.54 14.95
N VAL A 371 -4.58 -11.28 14.95
CA VAL A 371 -4.24 -10.52 16.18
C VAL A 371 -5.37 -9.63 16.72
N LEU A 372 -6.54 -9.60 16.08
CA LEU A 372 -7.67 -8.77 16.50
C LEU A 372 -8.09 -9.07 17.96
N PRO A 373 -8.18 -8.06 18.86
CA PRO A 373 -8.44 -8.27 20.28
C PRO A 373 -9.95 -8.38 20.58
N TRP A 374 -10.57 -9.49 20.15
CA TRP A 374 -12.02 -9.70 20.25
C TRP A 374 -12.60 -9.58 21.66
N SER A 375 -11.87 -10.04 22.67
CA SER A 375 -12.27 -9.92 24.08
C SER A 375 -12.32 -8.47 24.58
N ALA A 376 -11.50 -7.59 24.01
CA ALA A 376 -11.42 -6.18 24.41
C ALA A 376 -12.45 -5.29 23.71
N PHE A 377 -13.11 -5.76 22.64
CA PHE A 377 -14.16 -4.99 21.96
C PHE A 377 -15.44 -4.86 22.78
N GLN A 378 -15.65 -5.75 23.75
CA GLN A 378 -16.80 -5.75 24.64
C GLN A 378 -16.32 -5.80 26.09
N ASP A 379 -15.90 -4.66 26.60
CA ASP A 379 -15.46 -4.48 27.99
C ASP A 379 -16.21 -3.31 28.66
N PRO A 380 -17.47 -3.53 29.09
CA PRO A 380 -18.25 -2.50 29.76
C PRO A 380 -17.70 -2.09 31.13
N GLY A 381 -16.94 -2.97 31.80
CA GLY A 381 -16.45 -2.78 33.16
C GLY A 381 -15.13 -2.00 33.23
N GLY A 382 -14.17 -2.34 32.37
CA GLY A 382 -12.87 -1.69 32.29
C GLY A 382 -12.94 -0.39 31.49
N THR A 383 -12.83 -0.49 30.17
CA THR A 383 -12.79 0.67 29.24
C THR A 383 -14.17 1.30 29.00
N GLY A 384 -15.26 0.58 29.29
CA GLY A 384 -16.62 1.00 28.95
C GLY A 384 -16.95 0.86 27.46
N LEU A 385 -16.12 0.11 26.71
CA LEU A 385 -16.33 -0.18 25.30
C LEU A 385 -17.43 -1.21 25.13
N THR A 386 -18.27 -0.97 24.12
CA THR A 386 -19.32 -1.89 23.69
C THR A 386 -19.36 -1.89 22.17
N TYR A 387 -19.84 -2.98 21.57
CA TYR A 387 -20.02 -3.03 20.12
C TYR A 387 -20.86 -1.86 19.58
N GLY A 388 -21.92 -1.44 20.29
CA GLY A 388 -22.75 -0.31 19.87
C GLY A 388 -21.97 1.01 19.79
N ARG A 389 -21.12 1.29 20.78
CA ARG A 389 -20.23 2.47 20.78
C ARG A 389 -19.17 2.39 19.68
N LEU A 390 -18.61 1.20 19.48
CA LEU A 390 -17.60 0.96 18.44
C LEU A 390 -18.18 1.12 17.02
N PHE A 391 -19.39 0.61 16.75
CA PHE A 391 -20.10 0.86 15.49
C PHE A 391 -20.42 2.35 15.31
N CYS A 392 -20.93 3.01 16.35
CA CYS A 392 -21.18 4.45 16.33
C CYS A 392 -19.91 5.23 15.97
N LEU A 393 -18.80 4.91 16.64
CA LEU A 393 -17.49 5.49 16.35
C LEU A 393 -17.06 5.25 14.90
N GLY A 394 -17.19 4.02 14.39
CA GLY A 394 -16.88 3.69 13.00
C GLY A 394 -17.67 4.54 12.00
N PHE A 395 -18.99 4.68 12.19
CA PHE A 395 -19.82 5.53 11.32
C PHE A 395 -19.50 7.02 11.47
N MET A 396 -19.26 7.51 12.69
CA MET A 396 -18.86 8.90 12.92
C MET A 396 -17.54 9.21 12.22
N VAL A 397 -16.53 8.34 12.35
CA VAL A 397 -15.23 8.50 11.69
C VAL A 397 -15.36 8.41 10.17
N LEU A 398 -16.20 7.51 9.64
CA LEU A 398 -16.46 7.42 8.20
C LEU A 398 -17.06 8.73 7.64
N LEU A 399 -18.03 9.31 8.34
CA LEU A 399 -18.78 10.48 7.86
C LEU A 399 -18.11 11.81 8.16
N LEU A 400 -17.46 11.96 9.31
CA LEU A 400 -17.00 13.25 9.83
C LEU A 400 -15.50 13.49 9.68
N ARG A 401 -14.68 12.43 9.63
CA ARG A 401 -13.22 12.59 9.60
C ARG A 401 -12.74 13.33 8.36
N ARG A 402 -13.19 12.91 7.18
CA ARG A 402 -12.55 13.30 5.91
C ARG A 402 -13.50 13.96 4.91
N ILE A 403 -14.74 13.49 4.78
CA ILE A 403 -15.73 14.04 3.85
C ILE A 403 -15.94 15.56 4.03
N PRO A 404 -16.21 16.09 5.25
CA PRO A 404 -16.47 17.51 5.43
C PRO A 404 -15.25 18.36 5.05
N THR A 405 -14.08 17.94 5.52
CA THR A 405 -12.80 18.62 5.27
C THR A 405 -12.49 18.70 3.77
N MET A 406 -12.68 17.61 3.03
CA MET A 406 -12.47 17.59 1.58
C MET A 406 -13.47 18.46 0.83
N LEU A 407 -14.75 18.46 1.23
CA LEU A 407 -15.79 19.30 0.61
C LEU A 407 -15.59 20.80 0.86
N VAL A 408 -14.92 21.18 1.95
CA VAL A 408 -14.52 22.57 2.19
C VAL A 408 -13.27 22.93 1.37
N ALA A 409 -12.29 22.03 1.31
CA ALA A 409 -10.98 22.31 0.74
C ALA A 409 -10.87 22.12 -0.79
N TYR A 410 -11.77 21.36 -1.44
CA TYR A 410 -11.57 20.95 -2.85
C TYR A 410 -11.42 22.12 -3.83
N LYS A 411 -12.05 23.27 -3.56
CA LYS A 411 -11.92 24.48 -4.40
C LYS A 411 -10.50 25.05 -4.42
N LEU A 412 -9.67 24.70 -3.45
CA LEU A 412 -8.25 25.07 -3.39
C LEU A 412 -7.35 24.15 -4.23
N MET A 413 -7.89 23.04 -4.74
CA MET A 413 -7.16 22.05 -5.58
C MET A 413 -7.83 21.83 -6.95
N PRO A 414 -8.13 22.88 -7.74
CA PRO A 414 -8.89 22.76 -8.99
C PRO A 414 -8.20 21.93 -10.07
N LYS A 415 -6.87 21.73 -9.97
CA LYS A 415 -6.09 20.90 -10.91
C LYS A 415 -6.30 19.40 -10.72
N VAL A 416 -6.83 19.01 -9.57
CA VAL A 416 -6.94 17.62 -9.13
C VAL A 416 -8.40 17.23 -8.94
N CYS A 417 -9.19 18.12 -8.34
CA CYS A 417 -10.61 17.91 -8.08
C CYS A 417 -11.43 19.01 -8.75
N LYS A 418 -12.28 18.63 -9.71
CA LYS A 418 -13.06 19.57 -10.55
C LYS A 418 -14.43 19.87 -10.00
N ASN A 419 -15.05 18.92 -9.29
CA ASN A 419 -16.43 19.01 -8.86
C ASN A 419 -16.64 18.41 -7.46
N TYR A 420 -17.79 18.71 -6.85
CA TYR A 420 -18.11 18.21 -5.50
C TYR A 420 -18.25 16.68 -5.45
N LYS A 421 -18.53 16.01 -6.58
CA LYS A 421 -18.62 14.54 -6.63
C LYS A 421 -17.25 13.89 -6.51
N GLU A 422 -16.24 14.44 -7.17
CA GLU A 422 -14.84 14.04 -7.02
C GLU A 422 -14.32 14.35 -5.61
N ALA A 423 -14.73 15.48 -5.03
CA ALA A 423 -14.39 15.83 -3.64
C ALA A 423 -15.03 14.85 -2.63
N LEU A 424 -16.29 14.49 -2.84
CA LEU A 424 -16.98 13.48 -2.03
C LEU A 424 -16.33 12.10 -2.21
N PHE A 425 -15.96 11.72 -3.43
CA PHE A 425 -15.25 10.47 -3.71
C PHE A 425 -13.90 10.42 -2.97
N MET A 426 -13.07 11.46 -3.10
CA MET A 426 -11.79 11.55 -2.40
C MET A 426 -11.98 11.60 -0.88
N GLY A 427 -12.99 12.34 -0.39
CA GLY A 427 -13.32 12.40 1.03
C GLY A 427 -13.79 11.08 1.61
N TYR A 428 -14.55 10.30 0.85
CA TYR A 428 -15.04 8.99 1.27
C TYR A 428 -13.91 7.97 1.32
N PHE A 429 -13.10 7.86 0.26
CA PHE A 429 -12.08 6.82 0.16
C PHE A 429 -10.76 7.20 0.84
N GLY A 430 -10.81 7.29 2.17
CA GLY A 430 -9.64 7.46 3.06
C GLY A 430 -9.50 6.30 4.03
N PRO A 431 -9.34 5.07 3.56
CA PRO A 431 -9.37 3.90 4.43
C PRO A 431 -8.28 3.93 5.52
N ILE A 432 -8.65 3.55 6.73
CA ILE A 432 -7.74 3.20 7.83
C ILE A 432 -7.32 1.74 7.65
N GLY A 433 -6.04 1.43 7.78
CA GLY A 433 -5.52 0.09 7.53
C GLY A 433 -4.28 -0.22 8.36
N ALA A 434 -3.29 -0.87 7.75
CA ALA A 434 -2.13 -1.38 8.45
C ALA A 434 -1.25 -0.28 9.06
N GLY A 435 -1.20 0.92 8.45
CA GLY A 435 -0.52 2.09 9.02
C GLY A 435 -0.97 2.39 10.46
N ALA A 436 -2.27 2.23 10.75
CA ALA A 436 -2.78 2.44 12.10
C ALA A 436 -2.35 1.36 13.10
N VAL A 437 -2.16 0.12 12.62
CA VAL A 437 -1.62 -0.99 13.42
C VAL A 437 -0.14 -0.75 13.75
N PHE A 438 0.63 -0.22 12.80
CA PHE A 438 2.00 0.23 13.06
C PHE A 438 2.04 1.32 14.14
N TYR A 439 1.21 2.37 14.00
CA TYR A 439 1.20 3.49 14.93
C TYR A 439 0.77 3.14 16.34
N ILE A 440 -0.16 2.20 16.53
CA ILE A 440 -0.52 1.76 17.88
C ILE A 440 0.61 1.00 18.55
N GLU A 441 1.29 0.09 17.85
CA GLU A 441 2.38 -0.65 18.46
C GLU A 441 3.56 0.29 18.76
N TYR A 442 3.83 1.28 17.90
CA TYR A 442 4.79 2.34 18.21
C TYR A 442 4.36 3.18 19.43
N ALA A 443 3.10 3.61 19.48
CA ALA A 443 2.57 4.37 20.62
C ALA A 443 2.74 3.61 21.94
N ARG A 444 2.59 2.28 21.93
CA ARG A 444 2.79 1.43 23.11
C ARG A 444 4.24 1.33 23.57
N GLU A 445 5.22 1.55 22.71
CA GLU A 445 6.65 1.62 23.11
C GLU A 445 6.97 2.94 23.80
N VAL A 446 6.25 4.01 23.44
CA VAL A 446 6.47 5.35 24.00
C VAL A 446 5.59 5.61 25.23
N LEU A 447 4.43 4.98 25.34
CA LEU A 447 3.56 5.09 26.53
C LEU A 447 4.12 4.25 27.70
N PRO A 448 3.90 4.67 28.96
CA PRO A 448 4.33 3.92 30.13
C PRO A 448 3.68 2.53 30.20
N GLU A 449 4.36 1.58 30.84
CA GLU A 449 3.82 0.24 31.04
C GLU A 449 2.58 0.26 31.93
N PHE A 450 1.75 -0.78 31.78
CA PHE A 450 0.48 -0.88 32.50
C PHE A 450 0.72 -0.83 34.02
N GLY A 451 0.12 0.17 34.68
CA GLY A 451 0.22 0.37 36.13
C GLY A 451 1.37 1.27 36.59
N GLU A 452 2.25 1.71 35.68
CA GLU A 452 3.32 2.68 35.99
C GLU A 452 2.91 4.14 35.72
N GLY A 453 1.89 4.32 34.89
CA GLY A 453 1.35 5.63 34.52
C GLY A 453 0.23 6.12 35.42
N ASN A 454 -0.16 7.38 35.23
CA ASN A 454 -1.33 7.96 35.89
C ASN A 454 -2.63 7.26 35.42
N THR A 455 -3.75 7.51 36.10
CA THR A 455 -5.06 6.91 35.74
C THR A 455 -5.43 7.19 34.28
N GLU A 456 -5.16 8.40 33.78
CA GLU A 456 -5.38 8.80 32.38
C GLU A 456 -4.55 7.99 31.38
N GLU A 457 -3.28 7.72 31.71
CA GLU A 457 -2.38 6.93 30.86
C GLU A 457 -2.78 5.46 30.86
N THR A 458 -3.22 4.94 32.01
CA THR A 458 -3.72 3.57 32.14
C THR A 458 -4.98 3.35 31.31
N ASP A 459 -5.95 4.28 31.39
CA ASP A 459 -7.17 4.22 30.60
C ASP A 459 -6.89 4.33 29.09
N LEU A 460 -5.91 5.15 28.69
CA LEU A 460 -5.43 5.23 27.31
C LEU A 460 -4.83 3.90 26.83
N VAL A 461 -3.91 3.29 27.58
CA VAL A 461 -3.24 2.04 27.22
C VAL A 461 -4.26 0.90 27.03
N LEU A 462 -5.31 0.89 27.86
CA LEU A 462 -6.41 -0.07 27.74
C LEU A 462 -7.32 0.21 26.53
N ALA A 463 -7.63 1.47 26.25
CA ALA A 463 -8.58 1.84 25.19
C ALA A 463 -7.97 1.86 23.77
N ILE A 464 -6.70 2.23 23.62
CA ILE A 464 -6.06 2.45 22.30
C ILE A 464 -6.10 1.19 21.42
N GLY A 465 -5.83 0.02 22.03
CA GLY A 465 -5.93 -1.30 21.39
C GLY A 465 -7.27 -1.54 20.70
N PRO A 466 -8.33 -1.81 21.47
CA PRO A 466 -9.63 -2.14 20.91
C PRO A 466 -10.18 -1.04 20.00
N VAL A 467 -9.95 0.24 20.29
CA VAL A 467 -10.46 1.34 19.45
C VAL A 467 -9.79 1.36 18.07
N VAL A 468 -8.46 1.33 18.00
CA VAL A 468 -7.72 1.40 16.73
C VAL A 468 -7.96 0.14 15.90
N TYR A 469 -7.85 -1.06 16.49
CA TYR A 469 -8.10 -2.31 15.78
C TYR A 469 -9.54 -2.42 15.27
N TRP A 470 -10.52 -1.91 16.03
CA TRP A 470 -11.90 -1.84 15.55
C TRP A 470 -12.05 -0.89 14.35
N LEU A 471 -11.47 0.30 14.41
CA LEU A 471 -11.50 1.26 13.29
C LEU A 471 -10.84 0.70 12.03
N VAL A 472 -9.73 -0.03 12.18
CA VAL A 472 -9.07 -0.76 11.09
C VAL A 472 -10.01 -1.82 10.50
N LEU A 473 -10.58 -2.69 11.34
CA LEU A 473 -11.52 -3.74 10.90
C LEU A 473 -12.74 -3.15 10.18
N PHE A 474 -13.38 -2.16 10.80
CA PHE A 474 -14.55 -1.47 10.24
C PHE A 474 -14.22 -0.82 8.89
N SER A 475 -13.08 -0.15 8.80
CA SER A 475 -12.60 0.49 7.57
C SER A 475 -12.34 -0.53 6.45
N ILE A 476 -11.65 -1.63 6.73
CA ILE A 476 -11.37 -2.70 5.75
C ILE A 476 -12.66 -3.30 5.20
N VAL A 477 -13.64 -3.56 6.08
CA VAL A 477 -14.94 -4.11 5.69
C VAL A 477 -15.73 -3.11 4.87
N VAL A 478 -15.92 -1.88 5.37
CA VAL A 478 -16.75 -0.87 4.71
C VAL A 478 -16.13 -0.48 3.38
N HIS A 479 -14.90 0.03 3.36
CA HIS A 479 -14.27 0.49 2.11
C HIS A 479 -14.00 -0.66 1.13
N GLY A 480 -13.70 -1.87 1.62
CA GLY A 480 -13.52 -3.05 0.79
C GLY A 480 -14.79 -3.45 0.04
N LEU A 481 -15.97 -3.27 0.66
CA LEU A 481 -17.26 -3.55 0.03
C LEU A 481 -17.82 -2.36 -0.76
N SER A 482 -17.38 -1.13 -0.46
CA SER A 482 -17.85 0.07 -1.15
C SER A 482 -17.52 0.10 -2.64
N ILE A 483 -16.39 -0.46 -3.06
CA ILE A 483 -16.01 -0.49 -4.48
C ILE A 483 -16.98 -1.36 -5.30
N PRO A 484 -17.24 -2.64 -4.95
CA PRO A 484 -18.26 -3.43 -5.62
C PRO A 484 -19.65 -2.80 -5.58
N ALA A 485 -20.04 -2.21 -4.44
CA ALA A 485 -21.32 -1.52 -4.32
C ALA A 485 -21.41 -0.32 -5.28
N LEU A 486 -20.34 0.46 -5.39
CA LEU A 486 -20.26 1.60 -6.30
C LEU A 486 -20.29 1.17 -7.77
N ASP A 487 -19.61 0.08 -8.13
CA ASP A 487 -19.69 -0.50 -9.48
C ASP A 487 -21.10 -0.96 -9.85
N ALA A 488 -21.81 -1.61 -8.93
CA ALA A 488 -23.21 -1.98 -9.13
C ALA A 488 -24.10 -0.75 -9.37
N ILE A 489 -23.90 0.32 -8.58
CA ILE A 489 -24.62 1.59 -8.76
C ILE A 489 -24.27 2.23 -10.11
N TYR A 490 -22.99 2.26 -10.49
CA TYR A 490 -22.54 2.87 -11.75
C TYR A 490 -23.07 2.12 -12.97
N THR A 491 -23.08 0.79 -12.89
CA THR A 491 -23.67 -0.08 -13.92
C THR A 491 -25.17 0.15 -14.03
N PHE A 492 -25.88 0.23 -12.90
CA PHE A 492 -27.31 0.52 -12.86
C PHE A 492 -27.64 1.92 -13.44
N CYS A 493 -26.83 2.92 -13.13
CA CYS A 493 -26.97 4.30 -13.62
C CYS A 493 -26.43 4.51 -15.04
N GLY A 494 -25.84 3.49 -15.68
CA GLY A 494 -25.27 3.60 -17.03
C GLY A 494 -24.09 4.56 -17.14
N VAL A 495 -23.29 4.71 -16.09
CA VAL A 495 -22.09 5.56 -16.09
C VAL A 495 -21.09 5.01 -17.09
N LYS A 496 -20.65 5.84 -18.04
CA LYS A 496 -19.70 5.42 -19.08
C LYS A 496 -18.27 5.36 -18.53
N PRO A 497 -17.47 4.35 -18.93
CA PRO A 497 -16.05 4.32 -18.65
C PRO A 497 -15.30 5.52 -19.23
N ILE A 498 -14.17 5.86 -18.60
CA ILE A 498 -13.24 6.88 -19.08
C ILE A 498 -12.35 6.26 -20.16
N HIS A 499 -12.32 6.86 -21.35
CA HIS A 499 -11.56 6.39 -22.52
C HIS A 499 -10.44 7.36 -22.92
N ASP A 500 -9.72 7.88 -21.94
CA ASP A 500 -8.58 8.78 -22.18
C ASP A 500 -7.30 7.96 -22.43
N ASP A 501 -6.30 8.54 -23.10
CA ASP A 501 -4.93 8.00 -23.20
C ASP A 501 -4.81 6.54 -23.69
N ALA A 502 -5.29 6.26 -24.90
CA ALA A 502 -5.20 4.93 -25.49
C ALA A 502 -3.74 4.52 -25.78
N VAL A 503 -3.28 3.41 -25.16
CA VAL A 503 -1.92 2.87 -25.36
C VAL A 503 -1.99 1.38 -25.71
N GLU A 504 -1.27 0.99 -26.75
CA GLU A 504 -1.12 -0.42 -27.13
C GLU A 504 -0.15 -1.14 -26.18
N ILE A 505 -0.56 -2.27 -25.62
CA ILE A 505 0.29 -3.16 -24.82
C ILE A 505 0.22 -4.57 -25.38
N ARG A 506 1.38 -5.22 -25.46
CA ARG A 506 1.51 -6.61 -25.91
C ARG A 506 0.95 -7.58 -24.86
N ARG A 507 0.23 -8.60 -25.32
CA ARG A 507 -0.21 -9.72 -24.49
C ARG A 507 0.97 -10.59 -24.10
N CYS A 508 1.11 -10.88 -22.81
CA CYS A 508 2.09 -11.87 -22.33
C CYS A 508 1.69 -13.31 -22.71
N SER A 509 0.38 -13.59 -22.83
CA SER A 509 -0.15 -14.90 -23.21
C SER A 509 -1.48 -14.76 -23.95
N MET A 510 -1.75 -15.67 -24.89
CA MET A 510 -3.04 -15.77 -25.60
C MET A 510 -4.21 -16.09 -24.65
N LEU A 511 -3.92 -16.70 -23.50
CA LEU A 511 -4.89 -17.01 -22.45
C LEU A 511 -5.06 -15.87 -21.43
N SER A 512 -4.32 -14.77 -21.58
CA SER A 512 -4.43 -13.64 -20.66
C SER A 512 -5.79 -12.97 -20.80
N ALA A 513 -6.47 -12.76 -19.68
CA ALA A 513 -7.73 -12.03 -19.66
C ALA A 513 -7.52 -10.58 -20.14
N THR A 514 -8.46 -10.07 -20.93
CA THR A 514 -8.43 -8.67 -21.34
C THR A 514 -8.66 -7.78 -20.11
N PRO A 515 -7.78 -6.81 -19.81
CA PRO A 515 -8.01 -5.89 -18.70
C PRO A 515 -9.32 -5.12 -18.88
N VAL A 516 -9.99 -4.77 -17.77
CA VAL A 516 -11.33 -4.15 -17.81
C VAL A 516 -11.36 -2.76 -18.47
N ASN A 517 -10.23 -2.07 -18.49
CA ASN A 517 -10.02 -0.78 -19.13
C ASN A 517 -9.42 -0.93 -20.53
N GLY A 518 -9.47 -2.13 -21.11
CA GLY A 518 -8.86 -2.43 -22.39
C GLY A 518 -9.81 -3.06 -23.39
N THR A 519 -9.53 -2.83 -24.67
CA THR A 519 -10.19 -3.51 -25.78
C THR A 519 -9.18 -4.40 -26.51
N PRO A 520 -9.57 -5.59 -26.98
CA PRO A 520 -8.71 -6.42 -27.81
C PRO A 520 -8.25 -5.66 -29.04
N PHE A 521 -6.93 -5.54 -29.25
CA PHE A 521 -6.35 -4.96 -30.46
C PHE A 521 -5.56 -6.05 -31.18
N GLY A 522 -6.13 -6.59 -32.25
CA GLY A 522 -5.56 -7.76 -32.93
C GLY A 522 -5.43 -9.01 -32.05
N ARG A 523 -4.52 -9.91 -32.44
CA ARG A 523 -4.25 -11.17 -31.72
C ARG A 523 -3.23 -11.02 -30.59
N GLU A 524 -2.26 -10.12 -30.74
CA GLU A 524 -1.09 -10.02 -29.86
C GLU A 524 -1.12 -8.84 -28.88
N SER A 525 -2.10 -7.94 -28.96
CA SER A 525 -2.13 -6.74 -28.11
C SER A 525 -3.51 -6.39 -27.53
N PHE A 526 -3.48 -5.49 -26.56
CA PHE A 526 -4.64 -4.81 -25.97
C PHE A 526 -4.44 -3.30 -26.16
N LEU A 527 -5.50 -2.58 -26.48
CA LEU A 527 -5.53 -1.13 -26.38
C LEU A 527 -6.08 -0.78 -25.00
N LEU A 528 -5.30 -0.12 -24.16
CA LEU A 528 -5.66 0.22 -22.78
C LEU A 528 -5.90 1.71 -22.64
N PHE A 529 -6.92 2.06 -21.85
CA PHE A 529 -7.34 3.43 -21.58
C PHE A 529 -7.11 3.81 -20.11
N ASN A 530 -7.03 5.11 -19.82
CA ASN A 530 -6.98 5.71 -18.49
C ASN A 530 -5.98 5.01 -17.54
N ARG A 531 -4.73 4.86 -17.97
CA ARG A 531 -3.67 4.21 -17.18
C ARG A 531 -3.18 5.12 -16.06
N PHE A 532 -2.80 4.52 -14.92
CA PHE A 532 -2.23 5.25 -13.78
C PHE A 532 -0.91 5.96 -14.15
N SER A 533 0.04 5.22 -14.71
CA SER A 533 1.41 5.67 -14.98
C SER A 533 1.65 5.86 -16.48
N ARG A 534 2.16 7.05 -16.86
CA ARG A 534 2.71 7.32 -18.19
C ARG A 534 4.24 7.22 -18.15
N PRO A 535 4.88 6.52 -19.08
CA PRO A 535 6.27 6.81 -19.39
C PRO A 535 6.33 8.20 -20.04
N VAL A 536 7.35 9.01 -19.72
CA VAL A 536 7.64 10.26 -20.46
C VAL A 536 8.24 9.83 -21.81
N MET A 537 7.38 9.35 -22.71
CA MET A 537 7.74 9.10 -24.10
C MET A 537 7.31 10.33 -24.90
N GLU A 538 8.20 10.82 -25.75
CA GLU A 538 7.89 11.84 -26.76
C GLU A 538 6.63 11.45 -27.53
N GLU A 539 5.81 12.44 -27.86
CA GLU A 539 4.54 12.31 -28.58
C GLU A 539 4.72 11.61 -29.94
N GLU A 540 4.84 10.29 -29.98
CA GLU A 540 4.52 9.52 -31.17
C GLU A 540 3.00 9.28 -31.15
N GLY A 541 2.30 10.16 -31.88
CA GLY A 541 0.85 10.21 -31.94
C GLY A 541 0.22 8.90 -32.39
N LEU A 542 -0.67 8.37 -31.55
CA LEU A 542 -1.67 7.39 -31.94
C LEU A 542 -3.01 8.09 -32.19
N PRO A 543 -3.82 7.60 -33.15
CA PRO A 543 -5.03 8.30 -33.57
C PRO A 543 -6.06 8.34 -32.44
N VAL A 544 -6.50 9.56 -32.11
CA VAL A 544 -7.65 9.82 -31.24
C VAL A 544 -8.88 9.27 -31.95
N ILE A 545 -9.51 8.23 -31.37
CA ILE A 545 -10.81 7.77 -31.85
C ILE A 545 -11.85 8.75 -31.29
N GLU A 546 -12.22 9.77 -32.07
CA GLU A 546 -13.38 10.59 -31.76
C GLU A 546 -14.65 9.73 -31.84
N ALA A 547 -15.39 9.70 -30.74
CA ALA A 547 -16.69 9.06 -30.68
C ALA A 547 -17.64 9.72 -31.69
N ALA A 548 -18.12 8.93 -32.66
CA ALA A 548 -19.08 9.35 -33.67
C ALA A 548 -20.30 10.03 -33.01
N SER A 549 -20.38 11.35 -33.10
CA SER A 549 -21.58 12.09 -32.74
C SER A 549 -22.57 12.01 -33.89
N THR A 550 -23.74 11.48 -33.57
CA THR A 550 -24.99 11.60 -34.32
C THR A 550 -25.19 13.00 -34.91
N ARG A 551 -25.16 13.11 -36.25
CA ARG A 551 -25.89 14.13 -37.00
C ARG A 551 -26.68 13.46 -38.12
N GLY A 552 -27.99 13.39 -37.92
CA GLY A 552 -28.94 13.08 -38.97
C GLY A 552 -29.23 14.31 -39.84
N SER A 553 -29.55 13.99 -41.10
CA SER A 553 -30.36 14.73 -42.08
C SER A 553 -29.95 16.14 -42.51
N SER A 554 -29.57 16.26 -43.78
CA SER A 554 -30.39 17.00 -44.74
C SER A 554 -30.14 16.49 -46.16
N VAL A 555 -31.25 16.14 -46.81
CA VAL A 555 -31.44 15.82 -48.22
C VAL A 555 -30.96 16.99 -49.10
N ASP A 556 -30.27 16.71 -50.20
CA ASP A 556 -30.70 17.19 -51.52
C ASP A 556 -30.03 16.45 -52.68
N ASP A 557 -30.88 16.23 -53.66
CA ASP A 557 -30.80 15.42 -54.87
C ASP A 557 -30.07 16.18 -55.99
N GLN A 558 -29.26 15.49 -56.80
CA GLN A 558 -29.15 15.64 -58.27
C GLN A 558 -27.90 14.96 -58.86
N GLY A 559 -28.13 14.00 -59.77
CA GLY A 559 -27.59 14.08 -61.13
C GLY A 559 -26.22 13.46 -61.45
N VAL A 560 -26.23 12.18 -61.85
CA VAL A 560 -25.78 11.67 -63.17
C VAL A 560 -24.43 12.19 -63.74
N THR A 561 -23.40 11.33 -63.81
CA THR A 561 -22.88 10.72 -65.07
C THR A 561 -21.62 9.88 -64.81
N ASP A 562 -21.63 8.65 -65.34
CA ASP A 562 -20.46 7.84 -65.67
C ASP A 562 -19.53 8.55 -66.67
N GLY A 563 -18.22 8.29 -66.58
CA GLY A 563 -17.23 8.75 -67.54
C GLY A 563 -15.84 8.21 -67.24
N ASP A 564 -15.52 7.05 -67.82
CA ASP A 564 -14.18 6.51 -68.00
C ASP A 564 -13.21 7.55 -68.59
N THR A 565 -12.00 7.69 -68.05
CA THR A 565 -10.81 7.94 -68.90
C THR A 565 -9.51 7.48 -68.23
N GLU A 566 -8.74 6.74 -69.01
CA GLU A 566 -7.43 6.15 -68.75
C GLU A 566 -6.30 7.15 -68.42
N ARG A 567 -5.26 6.60 -67.77
CA ARG A 567 -3.81 6.85 -67.95
C ARG A 567 -3.32 8.30 -68.06
N LYS A 568 -2.43 8.66 -67.12
CA LYS A 568 -1.03 8.98 -67.46
C LYS A 568 -0.10 9.02 -66.25
N SER A 569 0.97 8.25 -66.39
CA SER A 569 2.23 8.37 -65.68
C SER A 569 2.91 9.71 -65.92
N SER A 570 3.52 10.30 -64.89
CA SER A 570 4.70 11.16 -65.06
C SER A 570 5.53 11.19 -63.78
N ASP A 571 6.71 10.56 -63.88
CA ASP A 571 7.91 10.86 -63.10
C ASP A 571 8.23 12.36 -63.12
N SER A 572 8.69 12.89 -61.99
CA SER A 572 9.74 13.93 -61.99
C SER A 572 10.48 13.96 -60.65
N ARG A 573 11.69 13.38 -60.66
CA ARG A 573 12.80 13.73 -59.75
C ARG A 573 13.53 14.95 -60.31
N SER A 574 13.78 15.94 -59.46
CA SER A 574 14.94 16.86 -59.46
C SER A 574 14.86 17.68 -58.15
N SER A 575 15.75 17.59 -57.14
CA SER A 575 17.16 18.07 -57.09
C SER A 575 17.24 19.56 -57.46
N VAL A 576 17.81 20.53 -56.73
CA VAL A 576 18.93 20.61 -55.77
C VAL A 576 18.80 21.96 -55.03
N GLY A 577 19.33 22.05 -53.80
CA GLY A 577 19.59 23.31 -53.10
C GLY A 577 20.15 23.05 -51.71
#